data_AF-A0A138AK17-F1
#
_entry.id   AF-A0A138AK17-F1
#
_cell.length_a   1.000
_cell.length_b   1.000
_cell.length_c   1.000
_cell.angle_alpha   90.00
_cell.angle_beta   90.00
_cell.angle_gamma   90.00
#
_symmetry.space_group_name_H-M   'P 1'
#
loop_
_entity.id
_entity.type
_entity.pdbx_description
1 polymer ?
#
loop_
_entity_poly.entity_id
_entity_poly.type
_entity_poly.pdbx_seq_one_letter_code
_entity_poly.pdbx_strand_id
1 'polypeptide(L)'
;MKRTVIAGVLPIVASSLIPLSAPAAQAEPAGTQCDSVRIFGAAGSGELDDTAKVAQHRGVGKYANTTIDNLGLDIDRAQYSEKVSREPISYPAQAIPSKISDIELFKTSVRTGAQNALTQVNQYLARCGSSAKVVLVGYSQGAMAMHAVLSQIGRDPRILAAVLVADGTRNNPDTTRNYGTARQGGGNGAGIGPTLGAFYLPKLPGNVGSKTISVCNSKDPVCDTVSGPETLKRVIADKDVHDTYSAATWRRPLFDLVSPHLSKRTEPKPAESTSVPGRFAAYTGTWVGRIKQPGSRTSSYATELKLRESNGTLVGTVAYPELRCSGVISDGVIRDGALYVQETITSGRENCVPIVTIELRSVVGQLTYDVHTGSTHATGALLKVS
;
A
#
# COMPACT_ATOMS: atom_id res chain seq x y z
N MET A 1 -2.87 80.61 33.00
CA MET A 1 -2.01 80.17 34.12
C MET A 1 -1.44 78.80 33.82
N LYS A 2 -0.11 78.69 33.96
CA LYS A 2 0.80 77.54 33.77
C LYS A 2 0.27 76.17 34.25
N ARG A 3 0.63 75.09 33.55
CA ARG A 3 1.40 73.91 34.05
C ARG A 3 1.57 72.87 32.93
N THR A 4 2.75 72.77 32.31
CA THR A 4 3.96 71.97 32.67
C THR A 4 3.97 70.61 31.96
N VAL A 5 4.85 70.51 30.96
CA VAL A 5 5.25 69.31 30.23
C VAL A 5 6.35 68.60 31.04
N ILE A 6 6.27 67.28 31.22
CA ILE A 6 7.39 66.44 31.69
C ILE A 6 7.71 65.42 30.59
N ALA A 7 8.91 65.54 30.05
CA ALA A 7 9.51 64.61 29.10
C ALA A 7 10.06 63.38 29.84
N GLY A 8 9.65 62.19 29.42
CA GLY A 8 10.23 60.92 29.85
C GLY A 8 11.03 60.31 28.70
N VAL A 9 12.36 60.27 28.85
CA VAL A 9 13.28 59.60 27.93
C VAL A 9 13.34 58.12 28.30
N LEU A 10 12.99 57.23 27.37
CA LEU A 10 13.18 55.77 27.49
C LEU A 10 14.48 55.36 26.78
N PRO A 11 15.34 54.53 27.40
CA PRO A 11 16.50 53.96 26.74
C PRO A 11 16.09 52.84 25.76
N ILE A 12 16.55 52.95 24.50
CA ILE A 12 16.40 51.92 23.48
C ILE A 12 17.46 50.85 23.74
N VAL A 13 17.05 49.67 24.21
CA VAL A 13 17.90 48.48 24.29
C VAL A 13 17.87 47.79 22.93
N ALA A 14 18.97 47.90 22.17
CA ALA A 14 19.13 47.21 20.90
C ALA A 14 19.34 45.71 21.14
N SER A 15 18.27 44.92 20.96
CA SER A 15 18.36 43.45 20.95
C SER A 15 18.92 42.98 19.61
N SER A 16 20.09 42.36 19.64
CA SER A 16 20.74 41.74 18.49
C SER A 16 19.93 40.52 18.03
N LEU A 17 19.18 40.67 16.92
CA LEU A 17 18.50 39.56 16.27
C LEU A 17 19.55 38.69 15.54
N ILE A 18 19.80 37.49 16.05
CA ILE A 18 20.52 36.45 15.31
C ILE A 18 19.51 35.83 14.32
N PRO A 19 19.71 35.94 13.00
CA PRO A 19 18.83 35.30 12.05
C PRO A 19 19.04 33.77 12.12
N LEU A 20 18.04 33.04 12.63
CA LEU A 20 17.95 31.60 12.40
C LEU A 20 17.73 31.36 10.90
N SER A 21 18.81 31.00 10.21
CA SER A 21 18.73 30.50 8.85
C SER A 21 18.20 29.07 8.91
N ALA A 22 16.90 28.90 8.68
CA ALA A 22 16.36 27.58 8.41
C ALA A 22 16.99 27.06 7.10
N PRO A 23 17.51 25.82 7.04
CA PRO A 23 17.95 25.26 5.77
C PRO A 23 16.77 25.22 4.81
N ALA A 24 16.95 25.82 3.63
CA ALA A 24 15.96 25.77 2.57
C ALA A 24 15.69 24.30 2.21
N ALA A 25 14.44 23.86 2.40
CA ALA A 25 13.99 22.58 1.87
C ALA A 25 14.20 22.61 0.35
N GLN A 26 15.15 21.82 -0.15
CA GLN A 26 15.36 21.68 -1.58
C GLN A 26 14.10 21.07 -2.19
N ALA A 27 13.38 21.85 -2.99
CA ALA A 27 12.27 21.34 -3.79
C ALA A 27 12.83 20.32 -4.79
N GLU A 28 12.29 19.10 -4.76
CA GLU A 28 12.60 18.06 -5.72
C GLU A 28 12.33 18.58 -7.15
N PRO A 29 13.24 18.35 -8.13
CA PRO A 29 13.03 18.84 -9.49
C PRO A 29 11.73 18.29 -10.07
N ALA A 30 10.91 19.18 -10.66
CA ALA A 30 9.54 18.92 -11.10
C ALA A 30 9.39 17.73 -12.09
N GLY A 31 10.46 17.34 -12.79
CA GLY A 31 10.47 16.17 -13.68
C GLY A 31 10.26 14.84 -12.93
N THR A 32 10.91 14.67 -11.78
CA THR A 32 10.88 13.41 -11.00
C THR A 32 9.48 13.07 -10.46
N GLN A 33 8.64 14.09 -10.21
CA GLN A 33 7.31 13.90 -9.62
C GLN A 33 6.28 13.35 -10.61
N CYS A 34 6.49 13.54 -11.92
CA CYS A 34 5.57 13.12 -12.97
C CYS A 34 5.95 11.76 -13.60
N ASP A 35 7.17 11.27 -13.36
CA ASP A 35 7.62 9.96 -13.85
C ASP A 35 7.15 8.79 -12.97
N SER A 36 6.67 9.08 -11.76
CA SER A 36 6.10 8.10 -10.84
C SER A 36 4.66 7.71 -11.19
N VAL A 37 4.26 6.49 -10.82
CA VAL A 37 2.85 6.12 -10.73
C VAL A 37 2.27 6.82 -9.50
N ARG A 38 1.44 7.84 -9.71
CA ARG A 38 0.73 8.54 -8.64
C ARG A 38 -0.52 7.78 -8.25
N ILE A 39 -0.60 7.40 -6.98
CA ILE A 39 -1.76 6.72 -6.42
C ILE A 39 -2.50 7.64 -5.47
N PHE A 40 -3.74 7.98 -5.82
CA PHE A 40 -4.64 8.71 -4.96
C PHE A 40 -5.39 7.72 -4.07
N GLY A 41 -5.17 7.81 -2.76
CA GLY A 41 -5.81 6.96 -1.77
C GLY A 41 -6.86 7.71 -0.99
N ALA A 42 -8.09 7.21 -0.95
CA ALA A 42 -9.14 7.73 -0.09
C ALA A 42 -9.48 6.74 1.02
N ALA A 43 -9.37 7.22 2.25
CA ALA A 43 -9.66 6.46 3.46
C ALA A 43 -11.15 6.08 3.55
N GLY A 44 -11.49 5.12 4.39
CA GLY A 44 -12.86 4.81 4.78
C GLY A 44 -13.33 5.68 5.94
N SER A 45 -14.62 5.56 6.25
CA SER A 45 -15.25 6.24 7.38
C SER A 45 -14.56 5.93 8.71
N GLY A 46 -14.19 6.96 9.48
CA GLY A 46 -13.52 6.84 10.76
C GLY A 46 -12.04 6.44 10.67
N GLU A 47 -11.45 6.35 9.48
CA GLU A 47 -10.02 6.03 9.37
C GLU A 47 -9.11 7.27 9.55
N LEU A 48 -9.68 8.47 9.58
CA LEU A 48 -8.97 9.74 9.79
C LEU A 48 -9.29 10.42 11.14
N ASP A 49 -10.04 9.76 12.01
CA ASP A 49 -10.46 10.30 13.32
C ASP A 49 -9.36 10.26 14.39
N ASP A 50 -8.31 9.47 14.15
CA ASP A 50 -7.24 9.19 15.08
C ASP A 50 -5.89 9.46 14.40
N THR A 51 -5.09 10.36 14.99
CA THR A 51 -3.79 10.77 14.46
C THR A 51 -2.80 9.61 14.38
N ALA A 52 -2.90 8.60 15.25
CA ALA A 52 -2.09 7.40 15.18
C ALA A 52 -2.45 6.54 13.97
N LYS A 53 -3.75 6.34 13.67
CA LYS A 53 -4.21 5.64 12.46
C LYS A 53 -3.79 6.39 11.20
N VAL A 54 -3.95 7.72 11.20
CA VAL A 54 -3.52 8.59 10.09
C VAL A 54 -2.03 8.42 9.83
N ALA A 55 -1.19 8.45 10.87
CA ALA A 55 0.25 8.25 10.72
C ALA A 55 0.59 6.83 10.25
N GLN A 56 -0.02 5.81 10.85
CA GLN A 56 0.19 4.39 10.52
C GLN A 56 -0.16 4.09 9.06
N HIS A 57 -1.24 4.69 8.55
CA HIS A 57 -1.75 4.46 7.20
C HIS A 57 -1.51 5.62 6.26
N ARG A 58 -0.61 6.55 6.62
CA ARG A 58 -0.16 7.67 5.78
C ARG A 58 -1.32 8.46 5.16
N GLY A 59 -2.39 8.64 5.92
CA GLY A 59 -3.60 9.38 5.55
C GLY A 59 -4.50 8.74 4.49
N VAL A 60 -4.22 7.53 4.01
CA VAL A 60 -5.06 6.86 2.99
C VAL A 60 -5.99 5.79 3.56
N GLY A 61 -5.88 5.45 4.85
CA GLY A 61 -6.62 4.33 5.45
C GLY A 61 -5.96 2.97 5.24
N LYS A 62 -6.37 1.97 6.03
CA LYS A 62 -5.71 0.65 6.14
C LYS A 62 -5.67 -0.09 4.80
N TYR A 63 -6.81 -0.21 4.13
CA TYR A 63 -6.94 -0.99 2.90
C TYR A 63 -6.28 -0.33 1.70
N ALA A 64 -6.42 1.00 1.57
CA ALA A 64 -5.73 1.73 0.52
C ALA A 64 -4.22 1.71 0.74
N ASN A 65 -3.74 1.88 1.99
CA ASN A 65 -2.31 1.80 2.28
C ASN A 65 -1.71 0.45 1.89
N THR A 66 -2.35 -0.64 2.32
CA THR A 66 -1.90 -2.01 2.00
C THR A 66 -1.89 -2.26 0.48
N THR A 67 -2.88 -1.74 -0.24
CA THR A 67 -2.97 -1.86 -1.70
C THR A 67 -1.82 -1.12 -2.38
N ILE A 68 -1.52 0.11 -1.93
CA ILE A 68 -0.43 0.95 -2.45
C ILE A 68 0.93 0.30 -2.21
N ASP A 69 1.18 -0.17 -0.98
CA ASP A 69 2.46 -0.80 -0.61
C ASP A 69 2.68 -2.10 -1.39
N ASN A 70 1.64 -2.93 -1.55
CA ASN A 70 1.72 -4.15 -2.36
C ASN A 70 2.06 -3.85 -3.82
N LEU A 71 1.42 -2.85 -4.44
CA LEU A 71 1.70 -2.48 -5.82
C LEU A 71 3.13 -1.94 -5.97
N GLY A 72 3.59 -1.11 -5.03
CA GLY A 72 4.97 -0.61 -5.01
C GLY A 72 5.99 -1.75 -4.94
N LEU A 73 5.77 -2.73 -4.06
CA LEU A 73 6.61 -3.92 -3.98
C LEU A 73 6.62 -4.73 -5.26
N ASP A 74 5.48 -4.92 -5.92
CA ASP A 74 5.38 -5.70 -7.16
C ASP A 74 6.06 -4.98 -8.33
N ILE A 75 5.90 -3.66 -8.45
CA ILE A 75 6.60 -2.81 -9.43
C ILE A 75 8.12 -2.89 -9.24
N ASP A 76 8.59 -2.80 -8.00
CA ASP A 76 10.00 -2.86 -7.67
C ASP A 76 10.60 -4.25 -7.95
N ARG A 77 9.90 -5.32 -7.55
CA ARG A 77 10.32 -6.72 -7.81
C ARG A 77 10.35 -7.04 -9.30
N ALA A 78 9.44 -6.47 -10.08
CA ALA A 78 9.40 -6.63 -11.53
C ALA A 78 10.37 -5.71 -12.29
N GLN A 79 11.24 -4.98 -11.59
CA GLN A 79 12.29 -4.15 -12.17
C GLN A 79 11.79 -3.06 -13.13
N TYR A 80 10.62 -2.49 -12.87
CA TYR A 80 10.19 -1.27 -13.56
C TYR A 80 10.94 -0.05 -13.03
N SER A 81 11.11 0.98 -13.87
CA SER A 81 11.84 2.21 -13.52
C SER A 81 10.99 3.18 -12.72
N GLU A 82 9.68 3.17 -12.98
CA GLU A 82 8.74 3.98 -12.24
C GLU A 82 8.66 3.55 -10.77
N LYS A 83 8.55 4.54 -9.89
CA LYS A 83 8.22 4.36 -8.48
C LYS A 83 6.77 4.69 -8.23
N VAL A 84 6.24 4.20 -7.12
CA VAL A 84 4.90 4.56 -6.64
C VAL A 84 5.01 5.79 -5.73
N SER A 85 4.25 6.84 -6.05
CA SER A 85 4.02 7.97 -5.15
C SER A 85 2.59 7.94 -4.64
N ARG A 86 2.39 8.28 -3.36
CA ARG A 86 1.09 8.25 -2.68
C ARG A 86 0.59 9.67 -2.48
N GLU A 87 -0.69 9.90 -2.71
CA GLU A 87 -1.38 11.14 -2.37
C GLU A 87 -2.68 10.83 -1.64
N PRO A 88 -2.79 11.14 -0.33
CA PRO A 88 -4.02 10.97 0.41
C PRO A 88 -5.04 12.02 0.02
N ILE A 89 -6.29 11.61 -0.20
CA ILE A 89 -7.38 12.57 -0.36
C ILE A 89 -7.66 13.24 0.97
N SER A 90 -7.44 14.55 1.01
CA SER A 90 -7.86 15.37 2.15
C SER A 90 -9.37 15.52 2.17
N TYR A 91 -10.05 14.90 3.15
CA TYR A 91 -11.48 15.07 3.40
C TYR A 91 -11.84 14.54 4.80
N PRO A 92 -13.05 14.80 5.33
CA PRO A 92 -13.36 14.46 6.72
C PRO A 92 -13.38 12.96 7.05
N ALA A 93 -13.59 12.08 6.06
CA ALA A 93 -13.76 10.64 6.27
C ALA A 93 -14.74 10.30 7.41
N GLN A 94 -15.90 10.97 7.47
CA GLN A 94 -16.79 10.94 8.63
C GLN A 94 -17.28 9.52 8.91
N ALA A 95 -17.12 9.08 10.16
CA ALA A 95 -17.68 7.82 10.66
C ALA A 95 -19.21 7.79 10.45
N ILE A 96 -19.78 6.61 10.19
CA ILE A 96 -21.24 6.46 10.15
C ILE A 96 -21.78 6.80 11.54
N PRO A 97 -22.67 7.80 11.65
CA PRO A 97 -23.20 8.19 12.95
C PRO A 97 -24.18 7.15 13.48
N SER A 98 -24.26 7.04 14.81
CA SER A 98 -25.20 6.15 15.49
C SER A 98 -26.67 6.62 15.42
N LYS A 99 -26.90 7.85 14.94
CA LYS A 99 -28.24 8.46 14.80
C LYS A 99 -28.54 8.77 13.33
N ILE A 100 -29.77 8.47 12.92
CA ILE A 100 -30.29 8.75 11.56
C ILE A 100 -30.28 10.25 11.25
N SER A 101 -30.47 11.12 12.24
CA SER A 101 -30.44 12.59 12.08
C SER A 101 -29.11 13.12 11.54
N ASP A 102 -28.02 12.38 11.73
CA ASP A 102 -26.67 12.84 11.43
C ASP A 102 -26.17 12.26 10.08
N ILE A 103 -27.03 11.53 9.36
CA ILE A 103 -26.75 10.97 8.03
C ILE A 103 -26.29 12.06 7.05
N GLU A 104 -26.75 13.30 7.22
CA GLU A 104 -26.36 14.44 6.38
C GLU A 104 -24.88 14.84 6.54
N LEU A 105 -24.27 14.60 7.71
CA LEU A 105 -22.83 14.80 7.91
C LEU A 105 -22.03 13.77 7.13
N PHE A 106 -22.46 12.51 7.17
CA PHE A 106 -21.86 11.44 6.37
C PHE A 106 -21.98 11.74 4.87
N LYS A 107 -23.18 12.12 4.39
CA LYS A 107 -23.40 12.50 2.98
C LYS A 107 -22.52 13.67 2.55
N THR A 108 -22.39 14.68 3.41
CA THR A 108 -21.53 15.83 3.15
C THR A 108 -20.07 15.42 3.09
N SER A 109 -19.62 14.54 3.99
CA SER A 109 -18.27 13.99 3.94
C SER A 109 -17.97 13.26 2.64
N VAL A 110 -18.89 12.40 2.16
CA VAL A 110 -18.74 11.72 0.85
C VAL A 110 -18.63 12.75 -0.29
N ARG A 111 -19.48 13.80 -0.30
CA ARG A 111 -19.44 14.88 -1.32
C ARG A 111 -18.13 15.63 -1.32
N THR A 112 -17.65 16.03 -0.15
CA THR A 112 -16.35 16.68 0.01
C THR A 112 -15.22 15.75 -0.45
N GLY A 113 -15.27 14.47 -0.11
CA GLY A 113 -14.30 13.48 -0.57
C GLY A 113 -14.23 13.37 -2.08
N ALA A 114 -15.38 13.25 -2.74
CA ALA A 114 -15.48 13.20 -4.20
C ALA A 114 -14.95 14.48 -4.87
N GLN A 115 -15.33 15.66 -4.37
CA GLN A 115 -14.91 16.95 -4.90
C GLN A 115 -13.40 17.17 -4.74
N ASN A 116 -12.87 16.86 -3.55
CA ASN A 116 -11.44 17.03 -3.26
C ASN A 116 -10.61 16.01 -4.05
N ALA A 117 -11.08 14.77 -4.20
CA ALA A 117 -10.43 13.77 -5.03
C ALA A 117 -10.36 14.20 -6.50
N LEU A 118 -11.49 14.67 -7.05
CA LEU A 118 -11.54 15.18 -8.43
C LEU A 118 -10.57 16.35 -8.63
N THR A 119 -10.55 17.28 -7.67
CA THR A 119 -9.67 18.46 -7.73
C THR A 119 -8.20 18.05 -7.72
N GLN A 120 -7.79 17.21 -6.77
CA GLN A 120 -6.40 16.76 -6.64
C GLN A 120 -5.94 15.97 -7.87
N VAL A 121 -6.78 15.06 -8.38
CA VAL A 121 -6.47 14.29 -9.59
C VAL A 121 -6.34 15.22 -10.80
N ASN A 122 -7.28 16.14 -11.01
CA ASN A 122 -7.21 17.09 -12.13
C ASN A 122 -5.98 18.01 -12.04
N GLN A 123 -5.59 18.44 -10.83
CA GLN A 123 -4.37 19.23 -10.62
C GLN A 123 -3.12 18.43 -10.99
N TYR A 124 -3.04 17.15 -10.62
CA TYR A 124 -1.93 16.29 -11.02
C TYR A 124 -1.91 16.05 -12.53
N LEU A 125 -3.06 15.75 -13.13
CA LEU A 125 -3.21 15.56 -14.57
C LEU A 125 -2.84 16.83 -15.37
N ALA A 126 -3.22 18.01 -14.88
CA ALA A 126 -2.85 19.28 -15.50
C ALA A 126 -1.35 19.55 -15.40
N ARG A 127 -0.76 19.28 -14.22
CA ARG A 127 0.67 19.49 -13.97
C ARG A 127 1.57 18.54 -14.77
N CYS A 128 1.20 17.27 -14.85
CA CYS A 128 2.05 16.23 -15.44
C CYS A 128 1.72 15.89 -16.90
N GLY A 129 0.67 16.48 -17.47
CA GLY A 129 0.34 16.34 -18.89
C GLY A 129 0.22 14.87 -19.32
N SER A 130 0.80 14.52 -20.46
CA SER A 130 0.81 13.16 -21.01
C SER A 130 1.67 12.16 -20.23
N SER A 131 2.58 12.63 -19.39
CA SER A 131 3.46 11.76 -18.58
C SER A 131 2.75 11.20 -17.35
N ALA A 132 1.59 11.74 -16.97
CA ALA A 132 0.87 11.33 -15.78
C ALA A 132 0.43 9.85 -15.84
N LYS A 133 0.73 9.11 -14.78
CA LYS A 133 0.31 7.72 -14.57
C LYS A 133 -0.45 7.65 -13.26
N VAL A 134 -1.78 7.48 -13.33
CA VAL A 134 -2.66 7.60 -12.15
C VAL A 134 -3.31 6.27 -11.81
N VAL A 135 -3.30 5.91 -10.53
CA VAL A 135 -4.13 4.84 -9.96
C VAL A 135 -5.01 5.43 -8.88
N LEU A 136 -6.27 5.01 -8.82
CA LEU A 136 -7.23 5.43 -7.79
C LEU A 136 -7.52 4.28 -6.83
N VAL A 137 -7.46 4.51 -5.54
CA VAL A 137 -7.74 3.48 -4.53
C VAL A 137 -8.64 4.05 -3.45
N GLY A 138 -9.74 3.38 -3.16
CA GLY A 138 -10.65 3.80 -2.10
C GLY A 138 -11.25 2.62 -1.35
N TYR A 139 -11.57 2.84 -0.09
CA TYR A 139 -12.31 1.90 0.75
C TYR A 139 -13.59 2.54 1.30
N SER A 140 -14.71 1.83 1.26
CA SER A 140 -15.99 2.28 1.84
C SER A 140 -16.39 3.66 1.32
N GLN A 141 -16.48 4.67 2.19
CA GLN A 141 -16.69 6.07 1.81
C GLN A 141 -15.65 6.60 0.80
N GLY A 142 -14.37 6.24 0.95
CA GLY A 142 -13.32 6.59 0.00
C GLY A 142 -13.49 5.91 -1.35
N ALA A 143 -14.06 4.70 -1.39
CA ALA A 143 -14.39 4.03 -2.65
C ALA A 143 -15.50 4.80 -3.39
N MET A 144 -16.51 5.31 -2.68
CA MET A 144 -17.55 6.16 -3.29
C MET A 144 -16.95 7.45 -3.86
N ALA A 145 -15.99 8.07 -3.16
CA ALA A 145 -15.28 9.25 -3.66
C ALA A 145 -14.49 8.94 -4.95
N MET A 146 -13.76 7.82 -4.98
CA MET A 146 -13.01 7.40 -6.17
C MET A 146 -13.93 6.99 -7.33
N HIS A 147 -15.06 6.35 -7.06
CA HIS A 147 -16.06 6.06 -8.07
C HIS A 147 -16.62 7.35 -8.67
N ALA A 148 -16.91 8.37 -7.86
CA ALA A 148 -17.36 9.67 -8.37
C ALA A 148 -16.32 10.32 -9.30
N VAL A 149 -15.02 10.19 -8.99
CA VAL A 149 -13.94 10.62 -9.90
C VAL A 149 -14.00 9.84 -11.20
N LEU A 150 -14.06 8.51 -11.15
CA LEU A 150 -14.14 7.65 -12.36
C LEU A 150 -15.35 7.98 -13.24
N SER A 151 -16.49 8.33 -12.64
CA SER A 151 -17.69 8.71 -13.39
C SER A 151 -17.53 10.01 -14.18
N GLN A 152 -16.63 10.91 -13.74
CA GLN A 152 -16.40 12.22 -14.37
C GLN A 152 -15.20 12.23 -15.30
N ILE A 153 -14.05 11.70 -14.86
CA ILE A 153 -12.79 11.78 -15.62
C ILE A 153 -12.36 10.45 -16.23
N GLY A 154 -13.04 9.34 -15.93
CA GLY A 154 -12.50 7.98 -16.11
C GLY A 154 -12.11 7.60 -17.55
N ARG A 155 -12.59 8.33 -18.56
CA ARG A 155 -12.19 8.15 -19.96
C ARG A 155 -10.77 8.63 -20.26
N ASP A 156 -10.14 9.37 -19.34
CA ASP A 156 -8.77 9.83 -19.47
C ASP A 156 -7.81 8.62 -19.52
N PRO A 157 -6.98 8.50 -20.57
CA PRO A 157 -6.07 7.36 -20.73
C PRO A 157 -4.96 7.31 -19.66
N ARG A 158 -4.73 8.42 -18.93
CA ARG A 158 -3.72 8.53 -17.87
C ARG A 158 -4.15 7.88 -16.57
N ILE A 159 -5.46 7.58 -16.42
CA ILE A 159 -5.95 6.72 -15.34
C ILE A 159 -5.70 5.26 -15.75
N LEU A 160 -4.70 4.63 -15.15
CA LEU A 160 -4.26 3.27 -15.48
C LEU A 160 -5.17 2.21 -14.88
N ALA A 161 -5.56 2.39 -13.61
CA ALA A 161 -6.37 1.44 -12.88
C ALA A 161 -7.12 2.12 -11.72
N ALA A 162 -8.14 1.43 -11.21
CA ALA A 162 -8.75 1.78 -9.94
C ALA A 162 -9.10 0.54 -9.10
N VAL A 163 -9.10 0.70 -7.77
CA VAL A 163 -9.57 -0.31 -6.82
C VAL A 163 -10.60 0.32 -5.89
N LEU A 164 -11.82 -0.20 -5.93
CA LEU A 164 -12.96 0.24 -5.14
C LEU A 164 -13.34 -0.89 -4.18
N VAL A 165 -12.89 -0.80 -2.92
CA VAL A 165 -13.18 -1.81 -1.90
C VAL A 165 -14.40 -1.38 -1.11
N ALA A 166 -15.39 -2.26 -0.98
CA ALA A 166 -16.62 -2.00 -0.24
C ALA A 166 -17.37 -0.73 -0.71
N ASP A 167 -17.45 -0.54 -2.02
CA ASP A 167 -18.02 0.67 -2.61
C ASP A 167 -19.53 0.78 -2.41
N GLY A 168 -19.93 1.79 -1.63
CA GLY A 168 -21.34 2.12 -1.40
C GLY A 168 -22.07 2.66 -2.63
N THR A 169 -21.37 2.98 -3.71
CA THR A 169 -21.95 3.38 -5.00
C THR A 169 -21.84 2.29 -6.06
N ARG A 170 -21.46 1.07 -5.66
CA ARG A 170 -21.34 -0.09 -6.55
C ARG A 170 -22.61 -0.26 -7.39
N ASN A 171 -22.44 -0.23 -8.70
CA ASN A 171 -23.53 -0.33 -9.65
C ASN A 171 -23.39 -1.66 -10.41
N ASN A 172 -24.35 -2.58 -10.23
CA ASN A 172 -24.31 -3.91 -10.84
C ASN A 172 -24.15 -3.91 -12.38
N PRO A 173 -24.74 -2.95 -13.12
CA PRO A 173 -24.46 -2.73 -14.53
C PRO A 173 -23.02 -2.40 -14.92
N ASP A 174 -22.14 -2.04 -14.00
CA ASP A 174 -20.76 -1.66 -14.32
C ASP A 174 -19.99 -2.83 -14.92
N THR A 175 -19.16 -2.54 -15.92
CA THR A 175 -18.26 -3.53 -16.54
C THR A 175 -16.96 -3.68 -15.73
N THR A 176 -17.03 -3.49 -14.41
CA THR A 176 -15.91 -3.59 -13.49
C THR A 176 -15.40 -5.02 -13.40
N ARG A 177 -14.13 -5.18 -13.03
CA ARG A 177 -13.56 -6.48 -12.65
C ARG A 177 -13.96 -6.78 -11.21
N ASN A 178 -14.92 -7.68 -11.02
CA ASN A 178 -15.53 -7.93 -9.72
C ASN A 178 -14.78 -9.02 -8.94
N TYR A 179 -14.51 -8.75 -7.67
CA TYR A 179 -13.86 -9.67 -6.73
C TYR A 179 -14.59 -9.68 -5.38
N GLY A 180 -14.34 -10.71 -4.58
CA GLY A 180 -15.06 -10.97 -3.34
C GLY A 180 -16.19 -11.98 -3.54
N THR A 181 -17.02 -12.14 -2.51
CA THR A 181 -18.06 -13.18 -2.49
C THR A 181 -19.46 -12.69 -2.86
N ALA A 182 -19.67 -11.38 -3.01
CA ALA A 182 -20.98 -10.83 -3.39
C ALA A 182 -21.35 -11.20 -4.83
N ARG A 183 -22.57 -11.72 -5.01
CA ARG A 183 -23.08 -12.08 -6.34
C ARG A 183 -23.39 -10.84 -7.17
N GLN A 184 -23.18 -10.92 -8.48
CA GLN A 184 -23.65 -9.92 -9.43
C GLN A 184 -24.96 -10.37 -10.09
N GLY A 185 -25.93 -9.46 -10.18
CA GLY A 185 -27.17 -9.65 -10.95
C GLY A 185 -28.45 -9.70 -10.12
N GLY A 186 -29.59 -9.40 -10.77
CA GLY A 186 -30.92 -9.52 -10.16
C GLY A 186 -31.27 -8.48 -9.09
N GLY A 187 -30.60 -7.32 -9.07
CA GLY A 187 -30.82 -6.26 -8.06
C GLY A 187 -30.04 -6.45 -6.75
N ASN A 188 -29.45 -7.62 -6.51
CA ASN A 188 -28.56 -7.91 -5.38
C ASN A 188 -27.11 -7.53 -5.73
N GLY A 189 -26.31 -7.04 -4.78
CA GLY A 189 -24.93 -6.60 -5.03
C GLY A 189 -24.75 -5.11 -5.33
N ALA A 190 -25.82 -4.31 -5.17
CA ALA A 190 -25.74 -2.86 -5.30
C ALA A 190 -25.27 -2.21 -3.99
N GLY A 191 -24.57 -1.10 -4.11
CA GLY A 191 -24.16 -0.31 -2.96
C GLY A 191 -25.32 0.42 -2.28
N ILE A 192 -25.12 0.83 -1.03
CA ILE A 192 -26.11 1.49 -0.17
C ILE A 192 -26.44 2.94 -0.57
N GLY A 193 -25.59 3.56 -1.38
CA GLY A 193 -25.65 4.98 -1.77
C GLY A 193 -26.98 5.45 -2.34
N PRO A 194 -27.59 4.72 -3.30
CA PRO A 194 -28.92 5.03 -3.81
C PRO A 194 -30.01 4.97 -2.73
N THR A 195 -29.95 3.96 -1.84
CA THR A 195 -30.92 3.77 -0.75
C THR A 195 -30.86 4.91 0.28
N LEU A 196 -29.68 5.45 0.53
CA LEU A 196 -29.52 6.58 1.45
C LEU A 196 -29.89 7.93 0.81
N GLY A 197 -30.23 7.97 -0.48
CA GLY A 197 -30.38 9.21 -1.25
C GLY A 197 -29.11 10.06 -1.22
N ALA A 198 -27.97 9.41 -0.94
CA ALA A 198 -26.70 10.07 -0.71
C ALA A 198 -25.99 10.28 -2.04
N PHE A 199 -25.91 9.22 -2.85
CA PHE A 199 -25.13 9.17 -4.08
C PHE A 199 -25.72 8.14 -5.04
N TYR A 200 -26.15 8.61 -6.20
CA TYR A 200 -26.39 7.77 -7.37
C TYR A 200 -25.37 8.15 -8.44
N LEU A 201 -24.50 7.21 -8.82
CA LEU A 201 -23.55 7.40 -9.90
C LEU A 201 -24.03 6.67 -11.16
N PRO A 202 -23.88 7.30 -12.34
CA PRO A 202 -24.18 6.63 -13.59
C PRO A 202 -23.24 5.42 -13.77
N LYS A 203 -23.69 4.45 -14.57
CA LYS A 203 -22.85 3.33 -15.00
C LYS A 203 -21.52 3.84 -15.56
N LEU A 204 -20.42 3.26 -15.11
CA LEU A 204 -19.09 3.55 -15.64
C LEU A 204 -19.03 3.20 -17.13
N PRO A 205 -18.43 4.06 -17.97
CA PRO A 205 -18.19 3.70 -19.37
C PRO A 205 -17.34 2.43 -19.45
N GLY A 206 -17.57 1.59 -20.48
CA GLY A 206 -16.98 0.25 -20.55
C GLY A 206 -15.45 0.21 -20.43
N ASN A 207 -14.77 1.19 -21.04
CA ASN A 207 -13.31 1.36 -20.98
C ASN A 207 -12.78 1.83 -19.62
N VAL A 208 -13.65 2.38 -18.77
CA VAL A 208 -13.34 2.74 -17.38
C VAL A 208 -13.58 1.54 -16.47
N GLY A 209 -14.72 0.86 -16.65
CA GLY A 209 -15.03 -0.35 -15.91
C GLY A 209 -13.97 -1.44 -16.12
N SER A 210 -13.49 -1.66 -17.35
CA SER A 210 -12.51 -2.72 -17.64
C SER A 210 -11.16 -2.56 -16.95
N LYS A 211 -10.83 -1.36 -16.47
CA LYS A 211 -9.64 -1.02 -15.67
C LYS A 211 -9.94 -0.75 -14.19
N THR A 212 -11.19 -0.97 -13.76
CA THR A 212 -11.64 -0.74 -12.39
C THR A 212 -11.94 -2.08 -11.71
N ILE A 213 -11.23 -2.34 -10.62
CA ILE A 213 -11.45 -3.49 -9.73
C ILE A 213 -12.48 -3.08 -8.68
N SER A 214 -13.62 -3.78 -8.65
CA SER A 214 -14.65 -3.60 -7.61
C SER A 214 -14.62 -4.81 -6.68
N VAL A 215 -14.42 -4.58 -5.39
CA VAL A 215 -14.31 -5.64 -4.39
C VAL A 215 -15.45 -5.54 -3.40
N CYS A 216 -16.24 -6.61 -3.29
CA CYS A 216 -17.37 -6.66 -2.37
C CYS A 216 -17.61 -8.07 -1.84
N ASN A 217 -17.73 -8.20 -0.52
CA ASN A 217 -18.09 -9.45 0.12
C ASN A 217 -19.61 -9.57 0.26
N SER A 218 -20.11 -10.80 0.19
CA SER A 218 -21.54 -11.04 0.37
C SER A 218 -21.97 -10.64 1.77
N LYS A 219 -23.13 -9.98 1.88
CA LYS A 219 -23.69 -9.38 3.09
C LYS A 219 -22.93 -8.17 3.62
N ASP A 220 -21.93 -7.66 2.90
CA ASP A 220 -21.37 -6.37 3.25
C ASP A 220 -22.49 -5.32 3.13
N PRO A 221 -22.82 -4.62 4.24
CA PRO A 221 -23.97 -3.74 4.26
C PRO A 221 -23.75 -2.42 3.53
N VAL A 222 -22.55 -2.17 3.00
CA VAL A 222 -22.23 -1.01 2.19
C VAL A 222 -22.31 -1.34 0.71
N CYS A 223 -21.76 -2.47 0.26
CA CYS A 223 -21.60 -2.77 -1.17
C CYS A 223 -22.45 -3.96 -1.69
N ASP A 224 -23.08 -4.74 -0.81
CA ASP A 224 -23.97 -5.87 -1.16
C ASP A 224 -25.34 -5.69 -0.49
N THR A 225 -25.96 -4.54 -0.72
CA THR A 225 -27.25 -4.22 -0.11
C THR A 225 -28.42 -4.77 -0.90
N VAL A 226 -29.44 -5.19 -0.16
CA VAL A 226 -30.81 -5.32 -0.64
C VAL A 226 -31.57 -4.05 -0.27
N SER A 227 -32.28 -3.47 -1.23
CA SER A 227 -33.12 -2.30 -0.99
C SER A 227 -34.33 -2.67 -0.12
N GLY A 228 -34.61 -1.88 0.92
CA GLY A 228 -35.79 -2.06 1.77
C GLY A 228 -35.64 -1.51 3.20
N PRO A 229 -36.71 -1.58 4.02
CA PRO A 229 -36.72 -1.05 5.38
C PRO A 229 -35.73 -1.72 6.36
N GLU A 230 -35.17 -2.87 6.00
CA GLU A 230 -34.21 -3.62 6.83
C GLU A 230 -32.74 -3.20 6.59
N THR A 231 -32.46 -2.26 5.68
CA THR A 231 -31.08 -1.88 5.31
C THR A 231 -30.26 -1.37 6.50
N LEU A 232 -30.79 -0.46 7.32
CA LEU A 232 -30.04 0.08 8.47
C LEU A 232 -29.79 -0.98 9.56
N LYS A 233 -30.74 -1.89 9.77
CA LYS A 233 -30.56 -3.01 10.72
C LYS A 233 -29.47 -3.97 10.25
N ARG A 234 -29.37 -4.24 8.94
CA ARG A 234 -28.27 -5.03 8.35
C ARG A 234 -26.92 -4.31 8.44
N VAL A 235 -26.89 -2.99 8.27
CA VAL A 235 -25.66 -2.18 8.51
C VAL A 235 -25.11 -2.39 9.91
N ILE A 236 -25.99 -2.48 10.91
CA ILE A 236 -25.57 -2.72 12.29
C ILE A 236 -25.21 -4.20 12.51
N ALA A 237 -26.03 -5.13 11.99
CA ALA A 237 -25.88 -6.57 12.24
C ALA A 237 -24.69 -7.21 11.52
N ASP A 238 -24.39 -6.79 10.29
CA ASP A 238 -23.35 -7.39 9.44
C ASP A 238 -22.11 -6.50 9.31
N LYS A 239 -21.95 -5.50 10.20
CA LYS A 239 -20.83 -4.54 10.19
C LYS A 239 -19.46 -5.21 10.16
N ASP A 240 -19.35 -6.39 10.76
CA ASP A 240 -18.07 -7.10 10.88
C ASP A 240 -17.59 -7.59 9.51
N VAL A 241 -18.50 -7.91 8.57
CA VAL A 241 -18.13 -8.30 7.19
C VAL A 241 -17.40 -7.15 6.49
N HIS A 242 -17.80 -5.91 6.77
CA HIS A 242 -17.24 -4.71 6.16
C HIS A 242 -15.73 -4.58 6.41
N ASP A 243 -15.21 -5.12 7.52
CA ASP A 243 -13.80 -5.05 7.89
C ASP A 243 -13.00 -6.35 7.62
N THR A 244 -13.52 -7.26 6.79
CA THR A 244 -12.87 -8.56 6.49
C THR A 244 -12.07 -8.62 5.20
N TYR A 245 -11.91 -7.50 4.50
CA TYR A 245 -11.26 -7.49 3.20
C TYR A 245 -9.77 -7.85 3.28
N SER A 246 -9.27 -8.51 2.23
CA SER A 246 -7.85 -8.85 2.09
C SER A 246 -7.31 -8.39 0.74
N ALA A 247 -6.32 -7.50 0.78
CA ALA A 247 -5.68 -6.96 -0.42
C ALA A 247 -4.99 -8.02 -1.28
N ALA A 248 -4.71 -9.21 -0.73
CA ALA A 248 -4.22 -10.34 -1.50
C ALA A 248 -5.16 -10.70 -2.67
N THR A 249 -6.47 -10.49 -2.50
CA THR A 249 -7.50 -10.83 -3.50
C THR A 249 -7.33 -10.04 -4.81
N TRP A 250 -6.94 -8.77 -4.72
CA TRP A 250 -6.83 -7.88 -5.89
C TRP A 250 -5.40 -7.45 -6.22
N ARG A 251 -4.40 -7.88 -5.43
CA ARG A 251 -2.99 -7.52 -5.62
C ARG A 251 -2.50 -7.81 -7.04
N ARG A 252 -2.62 -9.08 -7.48
CA ARG A 252 -2.14 -9.48 -8.80
C ARG A 252 -2.94 -8.83 -9.94
N PRO A 253 -4.29 -8.83 -9.91
CA PRO A 253 -5.09 -8.11 -10.90
C PRO A 253 -4.74 -6.62 -11.05
N LEU A 254 -4.45 -5.92 -9.95
CA LEU A 254 -4.05 -4.52 -9.99
C LEU A 254 -2.70 -4.36 -10.68
N PHE A 255 -1.72 -5.19 -10.33
CA PHE A 255 -0.41 -5.16 -10.97
C PHE A 255 -0.51 -5.45 -12.49
N ASP A 256 -1.33 -6.42 -12.89
CA ASP A 256 -1.54 -6.75 -14.30
C ASP A 256 -2.18 -5.61 -15.11
N LEU A 257 -3.00 -4.75 -14.47
CA LEU A 257 -3.54 -3.55 -15.10
C LEU A 257 -2.50 -2.43 -15.25
N VAL A 258 -1.59 -2.28 -14.28
CA VAL A 258 -0.64 -1.16 -14.24
C VAL A 258 0.62 -1.45 -15.04
N SER A 259 1.18 -2.65 -14.91
CA SER A 259 2.48 -3.05 -15.47
C SER A 259 2.66 -2.85 -16.98
N PRO A 260 1.64 -2.99 -17.85
CA PRO A 260 1.80 -2.74 -19.29
C PRO A 260 2.10 -1.28 -19.65
N HIS A 261 1.88 -0.36 -18.71
CA HIS A 261 2.10 1.07 -18.88
C HIS A 261 3.43 1.54 -18.28
N LEU A 262 4.24 0.62 -17.77
CA LEU A 262 5.50 0.90 -17.10
C LEU A 262 6.69 0.53 -17.98
N SER A 263 7.79 1.25 -17.75
CA SER A 263 9.04 1.07 -18.47
C SER A 263 9.95 0.15 -17.68
N LYS A 264 10.47 -0.90 -18.30
CA LYS A 264 11.50 -1.71 -17.65
C LYS A 264 12.72 -0.84 -17.37
N ARG A 265 13.35 -1.03 -16.21
CA ARG A 265 14.68 -0.46 -15.97
C ARG A 265 15.61 -0.98 -17.05
N THR A 266 16.16 -0.07 -17.84
CA THR A 266 17.30 -0.39 -18.68
C THR A 266 18.40 -0.84 -17.75
N GLU A 267 18.78 -2.11 -17.88
CA GLU A 267 19.93 -2.64 -17.15
C GLU A 267 21.12 -1.71 -17.48
N PRO A 268 21.82 -1.15 -16.49
CA PRO A 268 23.03 -0.40 -16.78
C PRO A 268 23.92 -1.32 -17.63
N LYS A 269 24.38 -0.84 -18.78
CA LYS A 269 25.50 -1.46 -19.50
C LYS A 269 26.55 -1.81 -18.44
N PRO A 270 27.03 -3.07 -18.36
CA PRO A 270 27.96 -3.48 -17.31
C PRO A 270 29.06 -2.44 -17.21
N ALA A 271 29.04 -1.66 -16.14
CA ALA A 271 30.10 -0.72 -15.87
C ALA A 271 31.34 -1.58 -15.70
N GLU A 272 32.38 -1.26 -16.47
CA GLU A 272 33.68 -1.89 -16.34
C GLU A 272 34.09 -1.82 -14.87
N SER A 273 34.20 -2.99 -14.27
CA SER A 273 34.24 -3.22 -12.83
C SER A 273 35.39 -2.46 -12.17
N THR A 274 35.07 -1.36 -11.50
CA THR A 274 35.89 -0.84 -10.40
C THR A 274 35.20 -1.27 -9.11
N SER A 275 35.72 -2.37 -8.55
CA SER A 275 35.11 -3.14 -7.47
C SER A 275 35.11 -2.40 -6.13
N VAL A 276 34.03 -1.70 -5.83
CA VAL A 276 33.63 -1.47 -4.43
C VAL A 276 32.74 -2.66 -4.04
N PRO A 277 33.04 -3.40 -2.96
CA PRO A 277 32.19 -4.50 -2.52
C PRO A 277 30.76 -3.99 -2.28
N GLY A 278 29.78 -4.59 -2.95
CA GLY A 278 28.36 -4.25 -2.78
C GLY A 278 27.93 -4.37 -1.32
N ARG A 279 26.86 -3.66 -0.94
CA ARG A 279 26.33 -3.60 0.43
C ARG A 279 26.13 -4.98 1.07
N PHE A 280 25.86 -6.00 0.25
CA PHE A 280 25.63 -7.37 0.69
C PHE A 280 26.75 -8.35 0.33
N ALA A 281 27.94 -7.88 -0.09
CA ALA A 281 29.02 -8.73 -0.56
C ALA A 281 29.42 -9.84 0.42
N ALA A 282 29.32 -9.57 1.73
CA ALA A 282 29.59 -10.56 2.78
C ALA A 282 28.55 -11.70 2.85
N TYR A 283 27.38 -11.53 2.25
CA TYR A 283 26.25 -12.46 2.29
C TYR A 283 25.98 -13.12 0.94
N THR A 284 26.45 -12.56 -0.18
CA THR A 284 26.22 -13.13 -1.51
C THR A 284 27.05 -14.38 -1.74
N GLY A 285 26.49 -15.33 -2.49
CA GLY A 285 27.09 -16.63 -2.81
C GLY A 285 26.17 -17.81 -2.50
N THR A 286 26.72 -19.00 -2.65
CA THR A 286 26.09 -20.25 -2.24
C THR A 286 26.61 -20.64 -0.87
N TRP A 287 25.72 -21.02 0.03
CA TRP A 287 26.03 -21.38 1.40
C TRP A 287 25.38 -22.72 1.72
N VAL A 288 26.14 -23.63 2.32
CA VAL A 288 25.63 -24.96 2.69
C VAL A 288 26.00 -25.28 4.12
N GLY A 289 25.12 -25.97 4.84
CA GLY A 289 25.38 -26.38 6.20
C GLY A 289 24.23 -27.14 6.82
N ARG A 290 24.26 -27.29 8.14
CA ARG A 290 23.19 -27.96 8.90
C ARG A 290 22.56 -26.99 9.88
N ILE A 291 21.23 -27.00 9.93
CA ILE A 291 20.44 -26.24 10.88
C ILE A 291 19.90 -27.20 11.93
N LYS A 292 20.08 -26.85 13.21
CA LYS A 292 19.50 -27.54 14.36
C LYS A 292 18.17 -26.89 14.71
N GLN A 293 17.12 -27.70 14.83
CA GLN A 293 15.81 -27.24 15.25
C GLN A 293 15.31 -28.14 16.38
N PRO A 294 15.42 -27.70 17.65
CA PRO A 294 14.88 -28.43 18.79
C PRO A 294 13.40 -28.76 18.59
N GLY A 295 13.01 -30.01 18.86
CA GLY A 295 11.64 -30.49 18.66
C GLY A 295 11.29 -30.92 17.23
N SER A 296 12.19 -30.75 16.25
CA SER A 296 12.03 -31.33 14.91
C SER A 296 12.36 -32.82 14.89
N ARG A 297 11.71 -33.59 14.01
CA ARG A 297 11.89 -35.05 13.85
C ARG A 297 13.34 -35.46 13.61
N THR A 298 14.13 -34.63 12.93
CA THR A 298 15.50 -34.96 12.55
C THR A 298 16.56 -34.34 13.47
N SER A 299 16.19 -33.51 14.45
CA SER A 299 17.06 -32.69 15.33
C SER A 299 18.02 -31.71 14.63
N SER A 300 18.46 -32.04 13.40
CA SER A 300 19.14 -31.18 12.45
C SER A 300 18.82 -31.58 11.01
N TYR A 301 18.90 -30.64 10.07
CA TYR A 301 18.72 -30.92 8.64
C TYR A 301 19.68 -30.12 7.77
N ALA A 302 20.02 -30.67 6.60
CA ALA A 302 20.83 -29.97 5.60
C ALA A 302 20.07 -28.79 4.99
N THR A 303 20.80 -27.69 4.77
CA THR A 303 20.29 -26.45 4.18
C THR A 303 21.25 -25.95 3.11
N GLU A 304 20.70 -25.58 1.96
CA GLU A 304 21.39 -24.88 0.88
C GLU A 304 20.73 -23.51 0.67
N LEU A 305 21.53 -22.45 0.73
CA LEU A 305 21.09 -21.07 0.62
C LEU A 305 21.89 -20.36 -0.47
N LYS A 306 21.20 -19.82 -1.48
CA LYS A 306 21.81 -19.08 -2.60
C LYS A 306 21.35 -17.65 -2.55
N LEU A 307 22.27 -16.72 -2.32
CA LEU A 307 21.98 -15.30 -2.15
C LEU A 307 22.69 -14.47 -3.22
N ARG A 308 21.98 -13.51 -3.79
CA ARG A 308 22.51 -12.53 -4.72
C ARG A 308 21.93 -11.15 -4.46
N GLU A 309 22.71 -10.13 -4.75
CA GLU A 309 22.21 -8.77 -4.76
C GLU A 309 21.39 -8.53 -6.03
N SER A 310 20.22 -7.93 -5.90
CA SER A 310 19.36 -7.56 -7.00
C SER A 310 18.60 -6.29 -6.63
N ASN A 311 18.77 -5.23 -7.43
CA ASN A 311 18.09 -3.94 -7.25
C ASN A 311 18.30 -3.29 -5.86
N GLY A 312 19.51 -3.41 -5.29
CA GLY A 312 19.85 -2.83 -3.99
C GLY A 312 19.23 -3.54 -2.78
N THR A 313 18.64 -4.72 -2.98
CA THR A 313 18.25 -5.65 -1.92
C THR A 313 18.88 -7.02 -2.20
N LEU A 314 18.75 -7.93 -1.24
CA LEU A 314 19.26 -9.29 -1.35
C LEU A 314 18.10 -10.26 -1.55
N VAL A 315 18.21 -11.07 -2.60
CA VAL A 315 17.22 -12.08 -3.00
C VAL A 315 17.92 -13.43 -3.14
N GLY A 316 17.14 -14.50 -3.14
CA GLY A 316 17.75 -15.82 -3.19
C GLY A 316 16.77 -16.99 -3.21
N THR A 317 17.33 -18.17 -3.07
CA THR A 317 16.59 -19.42 -2.89
C THR A 317 17.15 -20.18 -1.71
N VAL A 318 16.32 -21.02 -1.13
CA VAL A 318 16.66 -21.87 0.00
C VAL A 318 16.05 -23.25 -0.21
N ALA A 319 16.81 -24.29 0.12
CA ALA A 319 16.38 -25.67 -0.01
C ALA A 319 16.74 -26.46 1.25
N TYR A 320 15.82 -27.34 1.65
CA TYR A 320 15.95 -28.25 2.78
C TYR A 320 15.71 -29.68 2.29
N PRO A 321 16.71 -30.33 1.67
CA PRO A 321 16.52 -31.61 0.98
C PRO A 321 15.94 -32.72 1.88
N GLU A 322 16.40 -32.79 3.13
CA GLU A 322 15.93 -33.77 4.12
C GLU A 322 14.47 -33.55 4.54
N LEU A 323 13.99 -32.30 4.47
CA LEU A 323 12.60 -31.93 4.74
C LEU A 323 11.73 -31.90 3.47
N ARG A 324 12.32 -32.12 2.30
CA ARG A 324 11.64 -32.08 0.99
C ARG A 324 10.88 -30.77 0.75
N CYS A 325 11.46 -29.63 1.14
CA CYS A 325 10.87 -28.32 0.91
C CYS A 325 11.91 -27.31 0.40
N SER A 326 11.42 -26.28 -0.29
CA SER A 326 12.24 -25.20 -0.84
C SER A 326 11.44 -23.91 -0.92
N GLY A 327 12.14 -22.78 -0.90
CA GLY A 327 11.54 -21.46 -0.91
C GLY A 327 12.37 -20.41 -1.62
N VAL A 328 11.84 -19.20 -1.61
CA VAL A 328 12.49 -17.98 -2.09
C VAL A 328 12.82 -17.07 -0.93
N ILE A 329 13.92 -16.34 -1.06
CA ILE A 329 14.39 -15.32 -0.12
C ILE A 329 14.13 -13.94 -0.71
N SER A 330 13.48 -13.07 0.05
CA SER A 330 13.20 -11.68 -0.34
C SER A 330 13.43 -10.68 0.78
N ASP A 331 13.36 -9.40 0.42
CA ASP A 331 13.28 -8.27 1.34
C ASP A 331 14.48 -8.16 2.31
N GLY A 332 15.69 -8.44 1.80
CA GLY A 332 16.93 -8.37 2.58
C GLY A 332 17.23 -6.97 3.10
N VAL A 333 17.30 -6.82 4.42
CA VAL A 333 17.62 -5.57 5.13
C VAL A 333 18.69 -5.83 6.18
N ILE A 334 19.77 -5.04 6.15
CA ILE A 334 20.79 -5.06 7.22
C ILE A 334 20.35 -4.14 8.37
N ARG A 335 20.33 -4.66 9.60
CA ARG A 335 20.14 -3.91 10.86
C ARG A 335 21.11 -4.47 11.91
N ASP A 336 21.79 -3.60 12.64
CA ASP A 336 22.68 -3.98 13.75
C ASP A 336 23.71 -5.06 13.38
N GLY A 337 24.28 -4.94 12.16
CA GLY A 337 25.28 -5.86 11.63
C GLY A 337 24.77 -7.23 11.18
N ALA A 338 23.46 -7.49 11.29
CA ALA A 338 22.81 -8.70 10.80
C ALA A 338 21.95 -8.42 9.56
N LEU A 339 21.87 -9.38 8.66
CA LEU A 339 20.96 -9.37 7.52
C LEU A 339 19.68 -10.10 7.90
N TYR A 340 18.55 -9.41 7.80
CA TYR A 340 17.23 -10.00 7.95
C TYR A 340 16.61 -10.22 6.58
N VAL A 341 16.11 -11.42 6.33
CA VAL A 341 15.42 -11.78 5.08
C VAL A 341 14.11 -12.48 5.38
N GLN A 342 13.15 -12.37 4.46
CA GLN A 342 11.93 -13.15 4.50
C GLN A 342 12.08 -14.39 3.61
N GLU A 343 11.84 -15.56 4.18
CA GLU A 343 11.66 -16.80 3.44
C GLU A 343 10.18 -17.03 3.16
N THR A 344 9.87 -17.47 1.94
CA THR A 344 8.55 -18.01 1.60
C THR A 344 8.70 -19.38 0.95
N ILE A 345 8.15 -20.42 1.58
CA ILE A 345 8.17 -21.79 1.05
C ILE A 345 7.25 -21.89 -0.18
N THR A 346 7.83 -22.31 -1.29
CA THR A 346 7.15 -22.46 -2.59
C THR A 346 6.87 -23.92 -2.95
N SER A 347 7.58 -24.87 -2.33
CA SER A 347 7.38 -26.32 -2.50
C SER A 347 7.55 -27.07 -1.17
N GLY A 348 6.78 -28.14 -0.94
CA GLY A 348 6.85 -28.96 0.29
C GLY A 348 6.29 -28.28 1.55
N ARG A 349 5.23 -27.47 1.39
CA ARG A 349 4.62 -26.66 2.48
C ARG A 349 4.07 -27.48 3.63
N GLU A 350 3.73 -28.75 3.40
CA GLU A 350 3.30 -29.69 4.42
C GLU A 350 4.42 -30.11 5.38
N ASN A 351 5.68 -29.88 5.00
CA ASN A 351 6.86 -30.25 5.79
C ASN A 351 7.54 -29.06 6.47
N CYS A 352 7.20 -27.82 6.09
CA CYS A 352 7.94 -26.61 6.47
C CYS A 352 7.00 -25.44 6.79
N VAL A 353 7.47 -24.54 7.67
CA VAL A 353 6.71 -23.35 8.03
C VAL A 353 6.59 -22.43 6.80
N PRO A 354 5.38 -22.01 6.38
CA PRO A 354 5.21 -21.36 5.08
C PRO A 354 5.97 -20.04 4.89
N ILE A 355 6.13 -19.26 5.95
CA ILE A 355 6.79 -17.95 5.95
C ILE A 355 7.55 -17.78 7.26
N VAL A 356 8.84 -17.47 7.17
CA VAL A 356 9.67 -17.16 8.34
C VAL A 356 10.60 -15.98 8.05
N THR A 357 11.03 -15.30 9.11
CA THR A 357 12.11 -14.32 9.04
C THR A 357 13.40 -15.01 9.47
N ILE A 358 14.45 -14.89 8.66
CA ILE A 358 15.78 -15.43 8.93
C ILE A 358 16.71 -14.27 9.25
N GLU A 359 17.44 -14.40 10.35
CA GLU A 359 18.59 -13.55 10.67
C GLU A 359 19.88 -14.26 10.23
N LEU A 360 20.69 -13.55 9.46
CA LEU A 360 21.98 -14.00 8.97
C LEU A 360 23.08 -13.07 9.49
N ARG A 361 24.14 -13.62 10.07
CA ARG A 361 25.36 -12.84 10.38
C ARG A 361 26.53 -13.43 9.64
N SER A 362 27.28 -12.56 8.97
CA SER A 362 28.45 -12.96 8.21
C SER A 362 29.72 -12.85 9.04
N VAL A 363 30.44 -13.96 9.12
CA VAL A 363 31.84 -14.03 9.52
C VAL A 363 32.61 -14.52 8.29
N VAL A 364 33.90 -14.19 8.17
CA VAL A 364 34.71 -14.57 7.00
C VAL A 364 34.53 -16.06 6.66
N GLY A 365 33.88 -16.36 5.53
CA GLY A 365 33.65 -17.73 5.03
C GLY A 365 32.44 -18.48 5.64
N GLN A 366 31.70 -17.88 6.57
CA GLN A 366 30.60 -18.53 7.29
C GLN A 366 29.40 -17.58 7.51
N LEU A 367 28.18 -18.08 7.29
CA LEU A 367 26.95 -17.42 7.75
C LEU A 367 26.40 -18.15 8.98
N THR A 368 26.17 -17.43 10.07
CA THR A 368 25.27 -17.91 11.12
C THR A 368 23.85 -17.72 10.65
N TYR A 369 23.02 -18.74 10.86
CA TYR A 369 21.63 -18.79 10.46
C TYR A 369 20.76 -18.90 11.71
N ASP A 370 19.82 -18.00 11.89
CA ASP A 370 18.86 -18.01 13.01
C ASP A 370 17.44 -17.73 12.51
N VAL A 371 16.46 -18.45 13.05
CA VAL A 371 15.04 -18.26 12.77
C VAL A 371 14.29 -18.09 14.08
N HIS A 372 13.61 -16.94 14.19
CA HIS A 372 12.76 -16.62 15.34
C HIS A 372 11.31 -16.58 14.88
N THR A 373 10.56 -17.68 15.05
CA THR A 373 9.11 -17.70 14.78
C THR A 373 8.33 -18.39 15.89
N GLY A 374 7.64 -17.60 16.73
CA GLY A 374 6.84 -18.11 17.84
C GLY A 374 7.69 -18.95 18.81
N SER A 375 7.31 -20.21 19.02
CA SER A 375 8.05 -21.18 19.84
C SER A 375 9.13 -21.95 19.07
N THR A 376 9.27 -21.72 17.77
CA THR A 376 10.24 -22.43 16.93
C THR A 376 11.52 -21.63 16.82
N HIS A 377 12.60 -22.25 17.25
CA HIS A 377 13.96 -21.72 17.16
C HIS A 377 14.80 -22.68 16.31
N ALA A 378 15.43 -22.18 15.26
CA ALA A 378 16.30 -23.01 14.43
C ALA A 378 17.61 -22.26 14.17
N THR A 379 18.74 -22.89 14.48
CA THR A 379 20.06 -22.25 14.37
C THR A 379 21.07 -23.13 13.67
N GLY A 380 22.02 -22.51 12.96
CA GLY A 380 23.13 -23.24 12.39
C GLY A 380 24.19 -22.36 11.77
N ALA A 381 25.15 -23.03 11.14
CA ALA A 381 26.26 -22.42 10.45
C ALA A 381 26.29 -22.94 9.01
N LEU A 382 26.33 -22.02 8.05
CA LEU A 382 26.46 -22.32 6.64
C LEU A 382 27.84 -21.88 6.17
N LEU A 383 28.55 -22.75 5.46
CA LEU A 383 29.85 -22.47 4.86
C LEU A 383 29.67 -22.06 3.40
N LYS A 384 30.48 -21.10 2.97
CA LYS A 384 30.45 -20.65 1.58
C LYS A 384 30.98 -21.77 0.66
N VAL A 385 30.24 -22.07 -0.39
CA VAL A 385 30.68 -22.94 -1.48
C VAL A 385 31.05 -22.04 -2.65
N SER A 386 32.28 -22.21 -3.13
CA SER A 386 32.89 -21.45 -4.24
C SER A 386 32.05 -21.46 -5.50
#